data_AF-A0A1H0CUZ1-F1
#
_entry.id   AF-A0A1H0CUZ1-F1
#
_cell.length_a   1.000
_cell.length_b   1.000
_cell.length_c   1.000
_cell.angle_alpha   90.00
_cell.angle_beta   90.00
_cell.angle_gamma   90.00
#
_symmetry.space_group_name_H-M   'P 1'
#
loop_
_entity.id
_entity.type
_entity.pdbx_description
1 polymer ?
#
loop_
_entity_poly.entity_id
_entity_poly.type
_entity_poly.pdbx_seq_one_letter_code
_entity_poly.pdbx_strand_id
1 'polypeptide(L)' 'MSTLSVHLPKSLHKTVQELSKKEGVSINQFIVSALSEKISALMTLEYLKEKQKNASKEKFLNALNDVPDVEPLEDDKLY' A
#
# COMPACT_ATOMS: atom_id res chain seq x y z
N MET A 1 21.44 -8.42 10.27
CA MET A 1 21.03 -7.32 9.37
C MET A 1 22.05 -7.23 8.25
N SER A 2 21.60 -7.01 7.01
CA SER A 2 22.49 -6.73 5.88
C SER A 2 22.70 -5.23 5.75
N THR A 3 23.92 -4.77 5.48
CA THR A 3 24.25 -3.36 5.29
C THR A 3 24.32 -3.05 3.81
N LEU A 4 23.54 -2.08 3.35
CA LEU A 4 23.59 -1.56 1.99
C LEU A 4 24.16 -0.14 2.01
N SER A 5 25.23 0.10 1.25
CA SER A 5 25.82 1.43 1.08
C SER A 5 25.44 2.00 -0.28
N VAL A 6 24.83 3.19 -0.29
CA VAL A 6 24.39 3.89 -1.50
C VAL A 6 24.84 5.34 -1.48
N HIS A 7 25.15 5.88 -2.65
CA HIS A 7 25.51 7.28 -2.80
C HIS A 7 24.29 8.07 -3.29
N LEU A 8 23.85 9.05 -2.49
CA LEU A 8 22.74 9.93 -2.85
C LEU A 8 23.28 11.21 -3.49
N PRO A 9 22.63 11.73 -4.55
CA PRO A 9 22.88 13.09 -5.03
C PRO A 9 22.70 14.11 -3.89
N LYS A 10 23.50 15.18 -3.87
CA LYS A 10 23.48 16.19 -2.81
C LYS A 10 22.08 16.77 -2.54
N SER A 11 21.31 17.03 -3.60
CA SER A 11 19.93 17.52 -3.50
C SER A 11 19.04 16.54 -2.74
N LEU A 12 19.08 15.26 -3.11
CA LEU A 12 18.29 14.21 -2.48
C LEU A 12 18.69 13.99 -1.02
N HIS A 13 20.00 13.98 -0.73
CA HIS A 13 20.49 13.89 0.64
C HIS A 13 19.94 15.03 1.52
N LYS A 14 19.95 16.27 1.01
CA LYS A 14 19.40 17.43 1.73
C LYS A 14 17.91 17.27 1.99
N THR A 15 17.13 16.87 0.99
CA THR A 15 15.69 16.63 1.14
C THR A 15 15.40 15.55 2.18
N VAL A 16 16.09 14.41 2.12
CA VAL A 16 15.91 13.32 3.09
C VAL A 16 16.25 13.78 4.50
N GLN A 17 17.31 14.57 4.67
CA GLN A 17 17.68 15.12 5.97
C GLN A 17 16.63 16.08 6.54
N GLU A 18 16.01 16.91 5.70
CA GLU A 18 14.93 17.82 6.13
C GLU A 18 13.66 17.05 6.53
N LEU A 19 13.28 16.04 5.73
CA LEU A 19 12.12 15.20 6.02
C LEU A 19 12.31 14.35 7.26
N SER A 20 13.48 13.72 7.44
CA SER A 20 13.76 12.89 8.62
C SER A 20 13.70 13.72 9.91
N LYS A 21 14.19 14.97 9.87
CA LYS A 21 14.09 15.92 11.00
C LYS A 21 12.64 16.26 11.31
N LYS A 22 11.80 16.50 10.29
CA LYS A 22 10.37 16.79 10.46
C LYS A 22 9.63 15.62 11.12
N GLU A 23 10.00 14.40 10.79
CA GLU A 23 9.41 13.18 11.37
C GLU A 23 10.05 12.73 12.69
N GLY A 24 11.16 13.37 13.11
CA GLY A 24 11.84 13.02 14.36
C GLY A 24 12.58 11.68 14.33
N VAL A 25 12.97 11.21 13.14
CA VAL A 25 13.68 9.93 12.94
C VAL A 25 15.07 10.13 12.33
N SER A 26 15.94 9.12 12.47
CA SER A 26 17.25 9.16 11.79
C SER A 26 17.08 9.04 10.27
N ILE A 27 18.05 9.55 9.51
CA ILE A 27 18.10 9.43 8.05
C ILE A 27 17.98 7.95 7.61
N ASN A 28 18.68 7.04 8.31
CA ASN A 28 18.64 5.62 7.97
C ASN A 28 17.25 5.01 8.21
N GLN A 29 16.60 5.35 9.32
CA GLN A 29 15.23 4.88 9.59
C GLN A 29 14.25 5.42 8.55
N PHE A 30 14.38 6.71 8.19
CA PHE A 30 13.55 7.32 7.15
C PHE A 30 13.73 6.60 5.80
N ILE A 31 14.97 6.36 5.38
CA ILE A 31 15.27 5.65 4.12
C ILE A 31 14.71 4.22 4.15
N VAL A 32 14.85 3.51 5.27
CA VAL A 32 14.30 2.16 5.43
C VAL A 32 12.77 2.17 5.34
N SER A 33 12.08 3.11 6.01
CA SER A 33 10.62 3.25 5.94
C SER A 33 10.15 3.53 4.51
N ALA A 34 10.74 4.53 3.86
CA ALA A 34 10.41 4.89 2.49
C ALA A 34 10.65 3.73 1.50
N LEU A 35 11.73 2.96 1.71
CA LEU A 35 12.01 1.77 0.90
C LEU A 35 10.97 0.68 1.15
N SER A 36 10.62 0.41 2.41
CA SER A 36 9.58 -0.55 2.78
C SER A 36 8.24 -0.18 2.16
N GLU A 37 7.84 1.09 2.25
CA GLU A 37 6.61 1.60 1.62
C GLU A 37 6.62 1.43 0.10
N LYS A 38 7.74 1.76 -0.57
CA LYS A 38 7.86 1.58 -2.01
C LYS A 38 7.76 0.11 -2.41
N ILE A 39 8.39 -0.79 -1.67
CA ILE A 39 8.30 -2.23 -1.89
C ILE A 39 6.85 -2.71 -1.72
N SER A 40 6.19 -2.34 -0.62
CA SER A 40 4.79 -2.70 -0.36
C SER A 40 3.86 -2.21 -1.49
N ALA A 41 4.04 -0.99 -1.98
CA ALA A 41 3.26 -0.46 -3.09
C ALA A 41 3.47 -1.25 -4.39
N LEU A 42 4.72 -1.59 -4.71
CA LEU A 42 5.05 -2.37 -5.92
C LEU A 42 4.49 -3.80 -5.84
N MET A 43 4.66 -4.47 -4.70
CA MET A 43 4.12 -5.82 -4.47
C MET A 43 2.59 -5.83 -4.52
N THR A 44 1.94 -4.82 -3.96
CA THR A 44 0.47 -4.69 -4.01
C THR A 44 -0.01 -4.51 -5.45
N LEU A 45 0.67 -3.67 -6.23
CA LEU A 45 0.35 -3.48 -7.64
C LEU A 45 0.46 -4.80 -8.43
N GLU A 46 1.54 -5.55 -8.20
CA GLU A 46 1.75 -6.84 -8.85
C GLU A 46 0.67 -7.86 -8.47
N TYR A 47 0.36 -7.96 -7.17
CA TYR A 47 -0.72 -8.82 -6.67
C TYR A 47 -2.07 -8.50 -7.33
N LEU A 48 -2.44 -7.21 -7.41
CA LEU A 48 -3.69 -6.78 -8.03
C LEU A 48 -3.72 -7.10 -9.54
N LYS A 49 -2.60 -6.93 -10.24
CA LYS A 49 -2.49 -7.29 -11.67
C LYS A 49 -2.70 -8.79 -11.88
N GLU A 50 -2.12 -9.64 -11.05
CA GLU A 50 -2.32 -11.08 -11.14
C GLU A 50 -3.77 -11.47 -10.82
N LYS A 51 -4.38 -10.88 -9.79
CA LYS A 51 -5.81 -11.05 -9.47
C LYS A 51 -6.71 -10.62 -10.64
N GLN A 52 -6.39 -9.50 -11.29
CA GLN A 52 -7.16 -8.96 -12.41
C GLN A 52 -7.24 -9.94 -13.58
N LYS A 53 -6.18 -10.71 -13.87
CA LYS A 53 -6.18 -11.69 -14.99
C LYS A 53 -7.33 -12.69 -14.91
N ASN A 54 -7.76 -13.02 -13.69
CA ASN A 54 -8.85 -13.96 -13.43
C ASN A 54 -10.17 -13.26 -13.05
N ALA A 55 -10.19 -11.93 -12.98
CA ALA A 55 -11.36 -11.16 -12.61
C ALA A 55 -12.33 -11.05 -13.78
N SER A 56 -13.62 -11.24 -13.50
CA SER A 56 -14.70 -10.98 -14.46
C SER A 56 -15.79 -10.18 -13.76
N LYS A 57 -16.08 -9.00 -14.32
CA LYS A 57 -17.17 -8.14 -13.84
C LYS A 57 -18.52 -8.86 -13.94
N GLU A 58 -18.74 -9.62 -15.00
CA GLU A 58 -19.96 -10.40 -15.20
C GLU A 58 -20.12 -11.47 -14.11
N LYS A 59 -19.07 -12.28 -13.87
CA LYS A 59 -19.10 -13.29 -12.79
C LYS A 59 -19.34 -12.65 -11.42
N PHE A 60 -18.74 -11.50 -11.17
CA PHE A 60 -18.94 -10.74 -9.94
C PHE A 60 -20.39 -10.28 -9.78
N LEU A 61 -20.98 -9.67 -10.81
CA LEU A 61 -22.39 -9.23 -10.78
C LEU A 61 -23.36 -10.42 -10.66
N ASN A 62 -23.08 -11.53 -11.34
CA ASN A 62 -23.90 -12.73 -11.24
C ASN A 62 -23.88 -13.29 -9.81
N ALA A 63 -22.71 -13.33 -9.15
CA ALA A 63 -22.62 -13.76 -7.76
C ALA A 63 -23.34 -12.82 -6.78
N LEU A 64 -23.42 -11.52 -7.08
CA LEU A 64 -24.20 -10.58 -6.25
C LEU A 64 -25.71 -10.81 -6.34
N ASN A 65 -26.22 -11.35 -7.45
CA ASN A 65 -27.65 -11.70 -7.57
C ASN A 65 -28.06 -12.87 -6.66
N ASP A 66 -27.10 -13.66 -6.16
CA ASP A 66 -27.38 -14.74 -5.21
C ASP A 66 -27.59 -14.20 -3.78
N VAL A 67 -27.27 -12.92 -3.53
CA VAL A 67 -27.50 -12.26 -2.24
C VAL A 67 -28.99 -11.91 -2.12
N PRO A 68 -29.68 -12.38 -1.06
CA PRO A 68 -31.08 -12.03 -0.85
C PRO A 68 -31.26 -10.52 -0.63
N ASP A 69 -32.27 -9.95 -1.27
CA ASP A 69 -32.70 -8.57 -1.04
C ASP A 69 -33.54 -8.49 0.24
N VAL A 70 -32.86 -8.39 1.38
CA VAL A 70 -33.46 -8.32 2.72
C VAL A 70 -32.85 -7.18 3.52
N GLU A 71 -33.60 -6.70 4.51
CA GLU A 71 -33.10 -5.70 5.46
C GLU A 71 -31.79 -6.16 6.12
N PRO A 72 -30.78 -5.28 6.24
CA PRO A 72 -29.56 -5.58 6.98
C PRO A 72 -29.85 -6.01 8.42
N LEU A 73 -28.98 -6.87 8.97
CA LEU A 73 -29.00 -7.19 10.39
C LEU A 73 -28.85 -5.90 11.21
N GLU A 74 -29.38 -5.88 12.44
CA GLU A 74 -29.30 -4.69 13.31
C GLU A 74 -27.87 -4.17 13.48
N ASP A 75 -26.88 -5.07 13.56
CA ASP A 75 -25.46 -4.72 13.71
C ASP A 75 -24.80 -4.21 12.40
N ASP A 76 -25.43 -4.43 11.24
CA ASP A 76 -24.98 -4.00 9.91
C ASP A 76 -25.65 -2.69 9.46
N LYS A 77 -26.59 -2.15 10.24
CA LYS A 77 -27.24 -0.87 9.93
C LYS A 77 -26.26 0.29 10.11
N LEU A 78 -26.20 1.17 9.11
CA LEU A 78 -25.46 2.43 9.23
C LEU A 78 -26.17 3.34 10.23
N TYR A 79 -25.41 3.83 11.22
CA TYR A 79 -25.87 4.74 12.27
C TYR A 79 -26.34 6.10 11.73
#